data_AF-A0A935WJ19-F1
#
_entry.id   AF-A0A935WJ19-F1
#
_cell.length_a   1.000
_cell.length_b   1.000
_cell.length_c   1.000
_cell.angle_alpha   90.00
_cell.angle_beta   90.00
_cell.angle_gamma   90.00
#
_symmetry.space_group_name_H-M   'P 1'
#
loop_
_entity.id
_entity.type
_entity.pdbx_description
1 polymer ?
#
loop_
_entity_poly.entity_id
_entity_poly.type
_entity_poly.pdbx_seq_one_letter_code
_entity_poly.pdbx_strand_id
1 'polypeptide(L)'
;MSTRTPQARPDAGFSLIEMMIALIILSVVMGAAVSVMRSQSRNFARGGTRIELTQNMRYALSTVDRVLRTLGAGIGTNQPMLLYAGNNEISFNADYASQAPDGVAVYINPDLPAAADLALTTATPVTLPNTSPGITYPTTDYFWGGATPSRAETISLYFRPDSSTTDPNDYVLLQRVNALPSELIARNIKAYPGRPFFEYWWDSTTTVGTTVYAALPTARIPVRHNVVGGANAPNTTQPLADFIRAVRINITITNGIGTADSTSRRVSTIVRIPNNGLSPVSTCGDTPLQVTGTLGADTVGQGSGGVLLSWNTSPDELTGERDISQYNLYYRLNGVLTWTPLTTQASGFSPYSLSVVLQPDSSYFFGVAAQDCSPAESSLLQSALTRLQP
;
A
#
# COMPACT_ATOMS: atom_id res chain seq x y z
N MET A 1 -18.19 -36.60 93.84
CA MET A 1 -17.06 -37.29 93.20
C MET A 1 -17.62 -38.33 92.24
N SER A 2 -17.66 -38.03 90.94
CA SER A 2 -17.87 -39.02 89.86
C SER A 2 -17.43 -38.36 88.56
N THR A 3 -16.18 -38.61 88.18
CA THR A 3 -15.54 -38.12 86.97
C THR A 3 -15.92 -39.03 85.81
N ARG A 4 -16.77 -38.57 84.89
CA ARG A 4 -17.00 -39.22 83.59
C ARG A 4 -15.78 -38.96 82.70
N THR A 5 -14.96 -40.00 82.51
CA THR A 5 -13.95 -40.04 81.45
C THR A 5 -14.62 -40.01 80.07
N PRO A 6 -14.13 -39.21 79.11
CA PRO A 6 -14.60 -39.26 77.74
C PRO A 6 -14.21 -40.62 77.13
N GLN A 7 -15.21 -41.35 76.66
CA GLN A 7 -15.02 -42.60 75.93
C GLN A 7 -14.38 -42.25 74.58
N ALA A 8 -13.11 -42.57 74.40
CA ALA A 8 -12.45 -42.52 73.11
C ALA A 8 -13.20 -43.47 72.15
N ARG A 9 -13.79 -42.92 71.09
CA ARG A 9 -14.33 -43.74 70.00
C ARG A 9 -13.14 -44.53 69.42
N PRO A 10 -13.23 -45.85 69.26
CA PRO A 10 -12.22 -46.57 68.52
C PRO A 10 -12.33 -46.11 67.07
N ASP A 11 -11.34 -45.38 66.58
CA ASP A 11 -11.17 -45.15 65.15
C ASP A 11 -10.94 -46.52 64.51
N ALA A 12 -11.97 -47.04 63.83
CA ALA A 12 -11.86 -48.28 63.09
C ALA A 12 -10.82 -48.07 61.97
N GLY A 13 -9.67 -48.73 62.08
CA GLY A 13 -8.65 -48.73 61.03
C GLY A 13 -9.22 -49.34 59.75
N PHE A 14 -8.79 -48.81 58.61
CA PHE A 14 -9.24 -49.25 57.28
C PHE A 14 -8.95 -50.74 57.07
N SER A 15 -9.93 -51.46 56.54
CA SER A 15 -9.73 -52.84 56.10
C SER A 15 -8.90 -52.89 54.82
N LEU A 16 -8.19 -54.00 54.60
CA LEU A 16 -7.35 -54.22 53.41
C LEU A 16 -8.19 -54.10 52.11
N ILE A 17 -9.45 -54.53 52.16
CA ILE A 17 -10.39 -54.42 51.04
C ILE A 17 -10.83 -52.98 50.76
N GLU A 18 -11.04 -52.14 51.78
CA GLU A 18 -11.32 -50.71 51.60
C GLU A 18 -10.13 -49.97 50.97
N MET A 19 -8.90 -50.30 51.37
CA MET A 19 -7.70 -49.73 50.75
C MET A 19 -7.58 -50.13 49.28
N MET A 20 -7.92 -51.37 48.93
CA MET A 20 -7.94 -51.80 47.52
C MET A 20 -9.03 -51.08 46.71
N ILE A 21 -10.24 -50.94 47.26
CA ILE A 21 -11.33 -50.22 46.58
C ILE A 21 -10.99 -48.73 46.42
N ALA A 22 -10.41 -48.10 47.44
CA ALA A 22 -10.01 -46.70 47.40
C ALA A 22 -8.94 -46.45 46.31
N LEU A 23 -7.95 -47.34 46.17
CA LEU A 23 -6.93 -47.23 45.13
C LEU A 23 -7.51 -47.39 43.72
N ILE A 24 -8.47 -48.31 43.52
CA ILE A 24 -9.14 -48.49 42.22
C ILE A 24 -9.92 -47.23 41.86
N ILE A 25 -10.73 -46.70 42.78
CA ILE A 25 -11.52 -45.49 42.54
C ILE A 25 -10.59 -44.30 42.26
N LEU A 26 -9.53 -44.14 43.05
CA LEU A 26 -8.54 -43.07 42.84
C LEU A 26 -7.88 -43.17 41.46
N SER A 27 -7.54 -44.39 41.01
CA SER A 27 -6.94 -44.59 39.68
C SER A 27 -7.91 -44.21 38.54
N VAL A 28 -9.19 -44.56 38.68
CA VAL A 28 -10.24 -44.19 37.70
C VAL A 28 -10.46 -42.68 37.68
N VAL A 29 -10.52 -42.03 38.85
CA VAL A 29 -10.71 -40.58 38.97
C VAL A 29 -9.51 -39.82 38.42
N MET A 30 -8.28 -40.24 38.76
CA MET A 30 -7.06 -39.63 38.22
C MET A 30 -6.95 -39.85 36.70
N GLY A 31 -7.32 -41.04 36.20
CA GLY A 31 -7.40 -41.32 34.77
C GLY A 31 -8.37 -40.38 34.04
N ALA A 32 -9.55 -40.16 34.62
CA ALA A 32 -10.54 -39.22 34.09
C ALA A 32 -10.02 -37.77 34.13
N ALA A 33 -9.41 -37.34 35.24
CA ALA A 33 -8.84 -36.00 35.38
C ALA A 33 -7.73 -35.72 34.36
N VAL A 34 -6.80 -36.68 34.16
CA VAL A 34 -5.74 -36.56 33.15
C VAL A 34 -6.32 -36.52 31.74
N SER A 35 -7.36 -37.31 31.45
CA SER A 35 -8.05 -37.28 30.15
C SER A 35 -8.67 -35.91 29.86
N VAL A 36 -9.37 -35.33 30.85
CA VAL A 36 -9.95 -33.99 30.76
C VAL A 36 -8.86 -32.93 30.58
N MET A 37 -7.78 -32.98 31.36
CA MET A 37 -6.67 -32.03 31.23
C MET A 37 -6.00 -32.11 29.85
N ARG A 38 -5.77 -33.32 29.32
CA ARG A 38 -5.26 -33.53 27.95
C ARG A 38 -6.24 -33.04 26.89
N SER A 39 -7.54 -33.16 27.12
CA SER A 39 -8.57 -32.61 26.23
C SER A 39 -8.54 -31.08 26.23
N GLN A 40 -8.50 -30.47 27.41
CA GLN A 40 -8.40 -29.01 27.57
C GLN A 40 -7.14 -28.46 26.90
N SER A 41 -5.97 -29.04 27.18
CA SER A 41 -4.70 -28.63 26.57
C SER A 41 -4.74 -28.68 25.03
N ARG A 42 -5.27 -29.76 24.45
CA ARG A 42 -5.46 -29.89 22.99
C ARG A 42 -6.45 -28.85 22.44
N ASN A 43 -7.51 -28.56 23.18
CA ASN A 43 -8.49 -27.55 22.77
C ASN A 43 -7.91 -26.13 22.84
N PHE A 44 -7.09 -25.82 23.84
CA PHE A 44 -6.36 -24.55 23.93
C PHE A 44 -5.37 -24.40 22.78
N ALA A 45 -4.59 -25.44 22.47
CA ALA A 45 -3.67 -25.43 21.32
C ALA A 45 -4.40 -25.18 19.99
N ARG A 46 -5.51 -25.91 19.75
CA ARG A 46 -6.37 -25.69 18.57
C ARG A 46 -6.99 -24.29 18.55
N GLY A 47 -7.34 -23.76 19.72
CA GLY A 47 -7.82 -22.39 19.88
C GLY A 47 -6.78 -21.36 19.45
N GLY A 48 -5.53 -21.51 19.90
CA GLY A 48 -4.39 -20.67 19.51
C GLY A 48 -4.18 -20.67 18.00
N THR A 49 -4.08 -21.85 17.38
CA THR A 49 -3.91 -21.97 15.92
C THR A 49 -5.04 -21.29 15.14
N ARG A 50 -6.30 -21.40 15.60
CA ARG A 50 -7.44 -20.73 14.95
C ARG A 50 -7.36 -19.21 15.05
N ILE A 51 -6.85 -18.68 16.15
CA ILE A 51 -6.64 -17.24 16.35
C ILE A 51 -5.55 -16.75 15.40
N GLU A 52 -4.40 -17.43 15.35
CA GLU A 52 -3.28 -17.10 14.43
C GLU A 52 -3.73 -17.11 12.97
N LEU A 53 -4.44 -18.16 12.54
CA LEU A 53 -5.03 -18.26 11.20
C LEU A 53 -5.91 -17.05 10.87
N THR A 54 -6.76 -16.65 11.82
CA THR A 54 -7.69 -15.53 11.64
C THR A 54 -6.96 -14.19 11.64
N GLN A 55 -5.89 -14.04 12.41
CA GLN A 55 -5.06 -12.83 12.42
C GLN A 55 -4.29 -12.66 11.12
N ASN A 56 -3.57 -13.71 10.67
CA ASN A 56 -2.84 -13.71 9.39
C ASN A 56 -3.81 -13.39 8.23
N MET A 57 -5.00 -13.98 8.27
CA MET A 57 -6.07 -13.71 7.31
C MET A 57 -6.54 -12.26 7.29
N ARG A 58 -6.86 -11.71 8.46
CA ARG A 58 -7.34 -10.33 8.55
C ARG A 58 -6.26 -9.36 8.08
N TYR A 59 -5.02 -9.58 8.50
CA TYR A 59 -3.88 -8.76 8.10
C TYR A 59 -3.65 -8.78 6.59
N ALA A 60 -3.64 -9.97 5.97
CA ALA A 60 -3.47 -10.11 4.53
C ALA A 60 -4.56 -9.37 3.75
N LEU A 61 -5.83 -9.60 4.12
CA LEU A 61 -6.97 -9.02 3.42
C LEU A 61 -7.12 -7.51 3.65
N SER A 62 -6.86 -7.03 4.87
CA SER A 62 -6.91 -5.59 5.16
C SER A 62 -5.80 -4.83 4.46
N THR A 63 -4.62 -5.43 4.35
CA THR A 63 -3.49 -4.82 3.64
C THR A 63 -3.80 -4.70 2.15
N VAL A 64 -4.28 -5.77 1.54
CA VAL A 64 -4.68 -5.74 0.12
C VAL A 64 -5.84 -4.77 -0.12
N ASP A 65 -6.88 -4.78 0.71
CA ASP A 65 -8.01 -3.83 0.55
C ASP A 65 -7.54 -2.38 0.65
N ARG A 66 -6.74 -2.06 1.66
CA ARG A 66 -6.18 -0.71 1.86
C ARG A 66 -5.35 -0.26 0.67
N VAL A 67 -4.45 -1.11 0.19
CA VAL A 67 -3.53 -0.78 -0.92
C VAL A 67 -4.28 -0.70 -2.25
N LEU A 68 -5.19 -1.62 -2.54
CA LEU A 68 -5.99 -1.57 -3.77
C LEU A 68 -6.89 -0.34 -3.85
N ARG A 69 -7.39 0.16 -2.71
CA ARG A 69 -8.24 1.37 -2.68
C ARG A 69 -7.49 2.64 -3.04
N THR A 70 -6.16 2.66 -2.95
CA THR A 70 -5.35 3.84 -3.35
C THR A 70 -5.10 3.89 -4.84
N LEU A 71 -5.45 2.84 -5.59
CA LEU A 71 -5.25 2.77 -7.03
C LEU A 71 -5.72 4.06 -7.72
N GLY A 72 -4.80 4.68 -8.45
CA GLY A 72 -5.04 5.88 -9.23
C GLY A 72 -5.12 7.19 -8.43
N ALA A 73 -4.83 7.17 -7.12
CA ALA A 73 -4.64 8.40 -6.34
C ALA A 73 -3.36 9.13 -6.80
N GLY A 74 -3.39 10.47 -6.86
CA GLY A 74 -2.21 11.31 -7.11
C GLY A 74 -1.45 11.05 -8.41
N ILE A 75 -2.05 10.43 -9.43
CA ILE A 75 -1.32 10.04 -10.64
C ILE A 75 -0.88 11.23 -11.50
N GLY A 76 0.26 11.05 -12.18
CA GLY A 76 0.77 11.92 -13.23
C GLY A 76 -0.19 12.16 -14.39
N THR A 77 0.01 13.25 -15.13
CA THR A 77 -0.68 13.45 -16.41
C THR A 77 -0.40 12.25 -17.34
N ASN A 78 -1.46 11.65 -17.87
CA ASN A 78 -1.41 10.47 -18.76
C ASN A 78 -0.80 9.20 -18.13
N GLN A 79 -0.55 9.18 -16.82
CA GLN A 79 -0.08 7.98 -16.14
C GLN A 79 -1.24 6.97 -16.01
N PRO A 80 -1.03 5.69 -16.38
CA PRO A 80 -2.07 4.67 -16.27
C PRO A 80 -2.35 4.35 -14.80
N MET A 81 -3.64 4.21 -14.44
CA MET A 81 -4.07 3.81 -13.11
C MET A 81 -3.80 2.32 -12.87
N LEU A 82 -4.47 1.44 -13.61
CA LEU A 82 -4.23 0.00 -13.58
C LEU A 82 -3.27 -0.38 -14.71
N LEU A 83 -2.16 -1.04 -14.38
CA LEU A 83 -1.12 -1.44 -15.35
C LEU A 83 -1.36 -2.86 -15.87
N TYR A 84 -1.56 -3.77 -14.93
CA TYR A 84 -1.67 -5.20 -15.18
C TYR A 84 -2.63 -5.86 -14.20
N ALA A 85 -3.50 -6.70 -14.73
CA ALA A 85 -4.45 -7.50 -13.95
C ALA A 85 -4.43 -8.95 -14.44
N GLY A 86 -3.71 -9.80 -13.72
CA GLY A 86 -3.57 -11.23 -13.98
C GLY A 86 -4.02 -12.09 -12.81
N ASN A 87 -4.06 -13.41 -13.00
CA ASN A 87 -4.59 -14.33 -11.98
C ASN A 87 -3.78 -14.37 -10.67
N ASN A 88 -2.49 -14.01 -10.71
CA ASN A 88 -1.55 -14.11 -9.59
C ASN A 88 -0.84 -12.78 -9.30
N GLU A 89 -1.21 -11.70 -9.99
CA GLU A 89 -0.54 -10.41 -9.88
C GLU A 89 -1.50 -9.30 -10.32
N ILE A 90 -1.52 -8.22 -9.55
CA ILE A 90 -2.10 -6.96 -9.95
C ILE A 90 -1.06 -5.86 -9.73
N SER A 91 -0.84 -5.03 -10.75
CA SER A 91 0.07 -3.90 -10.72
C SER A 91 -0.66 -2.64 -11.14
N PHE A 92 -0.46 -1.56 -10.40
CA PHE A 92 -1.13 -0.28 -10.61
C PHE A 92 -0.27 0.89 -10.10
N ASN A 93 -0.58 2.11 -10.52
CA ASN A 93 0.05 3.31 -9.98
C ASN A 93 -0.86 4.00 -8.97
N ALA A 94 -0.25 4.55 -7.93
CA ALA A 94 -0.90 5.37 -6.92
C ALA A 94 0.18 6.15 -6.19
N ASP A 95 -0.13 7.37 -5.78
CA ASP A 95 0.61 8.10 -4.75
C ASP A 95 0.20 7.55 -3.37
N TYR A 96 0.78 6.40 -3.00
CA TYR A 96 0.38 5.68 -1.79
C TYR A 96 1.06 6.27 -0.56
N ALA A 97 2.35 6.61 -0.65
CA ALA A 97 3.01 7.25 0.47
C ALA A 97 4.14 8.20 0.06
N SER A 98 4.22 9.35 0.76
CA SER A 98 5.26 10.36 0.56
C SER A 98 6.11 10.63 1.80
N GLN A 99 7.37 11.03 1.59
CA GLN A 99 8.30 11.41 2.66
C GLN A 99 7.89 12.71 3.36
N ALA A 100 7.23 13.61 2.64
CA ALA A 100 6.83 14.93 3.12
C ALA A 100 5.34 15.18 2.83
N PRO A 101 4.68 16.14 3.52
CA PRO A 101 3.32 16.52 3.18
C PRO A 101 3.27 17.05 1.76
N ASP A 102 2.68 16.29 0.86
CA ASP A 102 2.80 16.51 -0.58
C ASP A 102 1.44 16.95 -1.19
N GLY A 103 0.39 16.90 -0.37
CA GLY A 103 -0.98 17.35 -0.66
C GLY A 103 -1.90 16.26 -1.21
N VAL A 104 -1.38 15.15 -1.72
CA VAL A 104 -2.16 14.17 -2.48
C VAL A 104 -1.83 12.70 -2.18
N ALA A 105 -0.71 12.42 -1.54
CA ALA A 105 -0.34 11.12 -1.01
C ALA A 105 -1.34 10.63 0.03
N VAL A 106 -1.62 9.33 0.00
CA VAL A 106 -2.56 8.72 0.97
C VAL A 106 -1.94 8.64 2.37
N TYR A 107 -0.62 8.43 2.46
CA TYR A 107 0.11 8.32 3.72
C TYR A 107 1.36 9.18 3.72
N ILE A 108 1.71 9.73 4.88
CA ILE A 108 3.01 10.37 5.09
C ILE A 108 3.88 9.41 5.89
N ASN A 109 5.04 9.05 5.33
CA ASN A 109 6.04 8.22 5.98
C ASN A 109 7.44 8.83 5.78
N PRO A 110 7.96 9.55 6.79
CA PRO A 110 9.24 10.24 6.69
C PRO A 110 10.44 9.30 6.53
N ASP A 111 10.28 8.01 6.84
CA ASP A 111 11.34 6.99 6.73
C ASP A 111 11.34 6.27 5.37
N LEU A 112 10.49 6.69 4.41
CA LEU A 112 10.51 6.11 3.07
C LEU A 112 11.88 6.31 2.42
N PRO A 113 12.37 5.35 1.61
CA PRO A 113 13.49 5.61 0.71
C PRO A 113 13.08 6.59 -0.39
N ALA A 114 13.99 7.47 -0.84
CA ALA A 114 13.69 8.44 -1.91
C ALA A 114 13.24 7.78 -3.24
N ALA A 115 13.61 6.53 -3.48
CA ALA A 115 13.18 5.76 -4.66
C ALA A 115 11.74 5.22 -4.57
N ALA A 116 11.05 5.41 -3.44
CA ALA A 116 9.71 4.91 -3.17
C ALA A 116 8.59 5.93 -3.46
N ASP A 117 8.93 7.22 -3.51
CA ASP A 117 8.02 8.38 -3.47
C ASP A 117 7.89 9.08 -4.84
N LEU A 118 8.46 8.47 -5.88
CA LEU A 118 8.44 9.01 -7.23
C LEU A 118 8.05 7.92 -8.22
N ALA A 119 7.41 8.33 -9.31
CA ALA A 119 7.20 7.47 -10.46
C ALA A 119 8.54 6.96 -10.99
N LEU A 120 8.55 5.68 -11.39
CA LEU A 120 9.66 5.13 -12.13
C LEU A 120 9.91 5.93 -13.42
N THR A 121 11.14 5.84 -13.93
CA THR A 121 11.54 6.46 -15.20
C THR A 121 11.93 5.41 -16.22
N THR A 122 11.93 5.80 -17.49
CA THR A 122 12.44 4.99 -18.61
C THR A 122 13.94 4.71 -18.53
N ALA A 123 14.69 5.49 -17.75
CA ALA A 123 16.11 5.25 -17.47
C ALA A 123 16.32 4.11 -16.46
N THR A 124 15.35 3.85 -15.57
CA THR A 124 15.40 2.80 -14.56
C THR A 124 14.12 1.96 -14.56
N PRO A 125 13.78 1.30 -15.68
CA PRO A 125 12.54 0.57 -15.77
C PRO A 125 12.64 -0.76 -15.03
N VAL A 126 11.49 -1.27 -14.59
CA VAL A 126 11.38 -2.54 -13.88
C VAL A 126 10.53 -3.53 -14.66
N THR A 127 10.79 -4.82 -14.47
CA THR A 127 9.87 -5.85 -14.95
C THR A 127 8.79 -6.09 -13.88
N LEU A 128 7.52 -6.10 -14.32
CA LEU A 128 6.39 -6.44 -13.46
C LEU A 128 6.48 -7.92 -13.00
N PRO A 129 6.27 -8.22 -11.71
CA PRO A 129 6.35 -9.59 -11.18
C PRO A 129 5.46 -10.57 -11.94
N ASN A 130 5.74 -11.87 -12.00
CA ASN A 130 4.78 -12.88 -12.52
C ASN A 130 4.18 -12.65 -13.93
N THR A 131 4.79 -11.79 -14.76
CA THR A 131 4.34 -11.53 -16.14
C THR A 131 5.07 -12.42 -17.15
N SER A 132 4.33 -12.97 -18.12
CA SER A 132 4.88 -13.73 -19.25
C SER A 132 4.13 -13.39 -20.55
N PRO A 133 4.82 -12.90 -21.62
CA PRO A 133 6.20 -12.40 -21.59
C PRO A 133 6.36 -11.26 -20.57
N GLY A 134 7.58 -11.08 -20.06
CA GLY A 134 7.89 -10.06 -19.06
C GLY A 134 7.51 -8.66 -19.55
N ILE A 135 6.79 -7.91 -18.72
CA ILE A 135 6.36 -6.54 -19.03
C ILE A 135 7.31 -5.56 -18.36
N THR A 136 7.98 -4.74 -19.14
CA THR A 136 8.84 -3.65 -18.66
C THR A 136 8.03 -2.37 -18.52
N TYR A 137 8.12 -1.72 -17.35
CA TYR A 137 7.42 -0.49 -17.03
C TYR A 137 8.36 0.47 -16.29
N PRO A 138 8.34 1.78 -16.56
CA PRO A 138 7.46 2.48 -17.49
C PRO A 138 8.02 2.52 -18.91
N THR A 139 7.16 2.86 -19.87
CA THR A 139 7.52 3.08 -21.29
C THR A 139 7.66 4.57 -21.63
N THR A 140 7.28 5.47 -20.73
CA THR A 140 7.45 6.92 -20.83
C THR A 140 7.65 7.49 -19.43
N ASP A 141 8.32 8.62 -19.31
CA ASP A 141 8.40 9.34 -18.05
C ASP A 141 7.07 10.09 -17.82
N TYR A 142 6.58 10.07 -16.57
CA TYR A 142 5.33 10.70 -16.17
C TYR A 142 5.60 11.92 -15.27
N PHE A 143 4.83 12.98 -15.47
CA PHE A 143 5.01 14.28 -14.83
C PHE A 143 3.66 14.84 -14.35
N TRP A 144 3.64 15.72 -13.35
CA TRP A 144 2.46 16.53 -12.99
C TRP A 144 2.37 17.88 -13.72
N GLY A 145 3.47 18.30 -14.33
CA GLY A 145 3.62 19.60 -15.00
C GLY A 145 5.07 20.07 -14.93
N GLY A 146 5.50 21.00 -15.76
CA GLY A 146 6.77 21.73 -15.56
C GLY A 146 8.07 20.92 -15.44
N ALA A 147 8.15 19.69 -15.99
CA ALA A 147 9.25 18.74 -15.77
C ALA A 147 9.41 18.23 -14.32
N THR A 148 8.39 18.40 -13.48
CA THR A 148 8.26 17.78 -12.16
C THR A 148 7.85 16.32 -12.31
N PRO A 149 8.65 15.34 -11.85
CA PRO A 149 8.29 13.93 -11.90
C PRO A 149 6.98 13.67 -11.16
N SER A 150 6.15 12.77 -11.70
CA SER A 150 4.98 12.31 -10.97
C SER A 150 5.40 11.61 -9.67
N ARG A 151 4.61 11.80 -8.61
CA ARG A 151 4.86 11.18 -7.31
C ARG A 151 4.22 9.80 -7.16
N ALA A 152 3.35 9.40 -8.09
CA ALA A 152 2.69 8.10 -8.01
C ALA A 152 3.65 6.94 -8.33
N GLU A 153 3.91 6.13 -7.32
CA GLU A 153 4.67 4.90 -7.40
C GLU A 153 3.91 3.75 -8.10
N THR A 154 4.68 2.78 -8.60
CA THR A 154 4.16 1.52 -9.12
C THR A 154 4.09 0.48 -8.01
N ILE A 155 2.88 0.03 -7.69
CA ILE A 155 2.61 -0.96 -6.65
C ILE A 155 2.17 -2.28 -7.29
N SER A 156 2.85 -3.36 -6.95
CA SER A 156 2.52 -4.72 -7.39
C SER A 156 2.14 -5.59 -6.19
N LEU A 157 0.94 -6.16 -6.21
CA LEU A 157 0.51 -7.20 -5.27
C LEU A 157 0.46 -8.53 -5.99
N TYR A 158 1.19 -9.53 -5.49
CA TYR A 158 1.33 -10.79 -6.23
C TYR A 158 1.59 -12.01 -5.35
N PHE A 159 1.17 -13.16 -5.87
CA PHE A 159 1.35 -14.45 -5.23
C PHE A 159 2.48 -15.21 -5.91
N ARG A 160 3.39 -15.77 -5.12
CA ARG A 160 4.47 -16.65 -5.62
C ARG A 160 4.52 -17.92 -4.77
N PRO A 161 4.88 -19.08 -5.34
CA PRO A 161 5.21 -20.25 -4.52
C PRO A 161 6.20 -19.89 -3.40
N ASP A 162 5.93 -20.41 -2.20
CA ASP A 162 6.76 -20.20 -1.02
C ASP A 162 7.97 -21.14 -1.07
N SER A 163 9.14 -20.58 -1.40
CA SER A 163 10.39 -21.32 -1.46
C SER A 163 10.95 -21.72 -0.10
N SER A 164 10.34 -21.28 1.02
CA SER A 164 10.75 -21.68 2.37
C SER A 164 10.08 -22.97 2.85
N THR A 165 9.06 -23.45 2.14
CA THR A 165 8.39 -24.71 2.44
C THR A 165 8.66 -25.73 1.33
N THR A 166 8.47 -27.01 1.66
CA THR A 166 8.59 -28.11 0.69
C THR A 166 7.29 -28.38 -0.07
N ASP A 167 6.17 -27.74 0.30
CA ASP A 167 4.88 -27.92 -0.37
C ASP A 167 4.80 -26.97 -1.58
N PRO A 168 4.75 -27.47 -2.82
CA PRO A 168 4.69 -26.62 -4.01
C PRO A 168 3.37 -25.85 -4.14
N ASN A 169 2.37 -26.17 -3.31
CA ASN A 169 1.07 -25.49 -3.28
C ASN A 169 0.98 -24.41 -2.21
N ASP A 170 2.04 -24.19 -1.44
CA ASP A 170 2.15 -23.06 -0.54
C ASP A 170 2.64 -21.83 -1.31
N TYR A 171 2.01 -20.70 -1.01
CA TYR A 171 2.24 -19.41 -1.62
C TYR A 171 2.46 -18.37 -0.53
N VAL A 172 3.19 -17.33 -0.93
CA VAL A 172 3.32 -16.07 -0.21
C VAL A 172 2.62 -14.97 -0.98
N LEU A 173 2.01 -14.04 -0.25
CA LEU A 173 1.55 -12.76 -0.78
C LEU A 173 2.65 -11.72 -0.54
N LEU A 174 3.05 -11.07 -1.62
CA LEU A 174 4.10 -10.06 -1.64
C LEU A 174 3.54 -8.74 -2.16
N GLN A 175 4.09 -7.64 -1.63
CA GLN A 175 3.95 -6.30 -2.19
C GLN A 175 5.29 -5.83 -2.70
N ARG A 176 5.34 -5.21 -3.87
CA ARG A 176 6.50 -4.47 -4.36
C ARG A 176 6.10 -3.05 -4.65
N VAL A 177 6.93 -2.09 -4.24
CA VAL A 177 6.81 -0.68 -4.62
C VAL A 177 8.02 -0.32 -5.47
N ASN A 178 7.77 0.18 -6.68
CA ASN A 178 8.81 0.55 -7.65
C ASN A 178 9.85 -0.58 -7.85
N ALA A 179 11.13 -0.23 -7.72
CA ALA A 179 12.29 -1.13 -7.80
C ALA A 179 12.75 -1.64 -6.42
N LEU A 180 12.01 -1.34 -5.35
CA LEU A 180 12.36 -1.80 -4.01
C LEU A 180 12.23 -3.33 -3.89
N PRO A 181 12.96 -3.96 -2.95
CA PRO A 181 12.74 -5.35 -2.61
C PRO A 181 11.28 -5.60 -2.21
N SER A 182 10.74 -6.74 -2.64
CA SER A 182 9.36 -7.09 -2.30
C SER A 182 9.21 -7.41 -0.83
N GLU A 183 8.21 -6.81 -0.19
CA GLU A 183 7.81 -7.04 1.18
C GLU A 183 6.84 -8.21 1.29
N LEU A 184 7.04 -9.05 2.30
CA LEU A 184 6.16 -10.16 2.63
C LEU A 184 4.95 -9.66 3.42
N ILE A 185 3.76 -9.78 2.83
CA ILE A 185 2.50 -9.50 3.55
C ILE A 185 2.06 -10.72 4.36
N ALA A 186 2.03 -11.90 3.72
CA ALA A 186 1.50 -13.10 4.37
C ALA A 186 2.06 -14.39 3.79
N ARG A 187 2.12 -15.43 4.62
CA ARG A 187 2.53 -16.80 4.29
C ARG A 187 1.45 -17.81 4.61
N ASN A 188 1.74 -19.08 4.32
CA ASN A 188 0.86 -20.23 4.53
C ASN A 188 -0.44 -20.10 3.75
N ILE A 189 -0.35 -19.55 2.54
CA ILE A 189 -1.48 -19.37 1.63
C ILE A 189 -1.48 -20.50 0.61
N LYS A 190 -2.65 -21.07 0.33
CA LYS A 190 -2.88 -22.00 -0.77
C LYS A 190 -3.89 -21.41 -1.75
N ALA A 191 -3.84 -21.88 -2.98
CA ALA A 191 -4.83 -21.53 -3.99
C ALA A 191 -6.25 -21.87 -3.51
N TYR A 192 -7.22 -21.05 -3.89
CA TYR A 192 -8.62 -21.37 -3.67
C TYR A 192 -9.06 -22.45 -4.68
N PRO A 193 -9.72 -23.54 -4.24
CA PRO A 193 -10.11 -24.60 -5.17
C PRO A 193 -11.03 -24.09 -6.30
N GLY A 194 -10.61 -24.26 -7.55
CA GLY A 194 -11.38 -23.88 -8.73
C GLY A 194 -11.46 -22.38 -9.00
N ARG A 195 -10.66 -21.53 -8.32
CA ARG A 195 -10.60 -20.09 -8.57
C ARG A 195 -9.15 -19.56 -8.54
N PRO A 196 -8.81 -18.60 -9.40
CA PRO A 196 -7.52 -17.92 -9.32
C PRO A 196 -7.44 -17.00 -8.09
N PHE A 197 -6.23 -16.59 -7.72
CA PHE A 197 -6.04 -15.67 -6.59
C PHE A 197 -6.75 -14.35 -6.81
N PHE A 198 -6.65 -13.78 -8.03
CA PHE A 198 -7.38 -12.60 -8.43
C PHE A 198 -8.42 -12.91 -9.52
N GLU A 199 -9.65 -12.44 -9.29
CA GLU A 199 -10.72 -12.35 -10.29
C GLU A 199 -11.16 -10.88 -10.39
N TYR A 200 -11.70 -10.47 -11.53
CA TYR A 200 -12.00 -9.06 -11.80
C TYR A 200 -13.46 -8.85 -12.14
N TRP A 201 -14.01 -7.70 -11.74
CA TRP A 201 -15.31 -7.21 -12.17
C TRP A 201 -15.12 -5.92 -12.93
N TRP A 202 -15.91 -5.75 -13.99
CA TRP A 202 -15.79 -4.64 -14.90
C TRP A 202 -17.15 -4.09 -15.29
N ASP A 203 -17.15 -2.84 -15.72
CA ASP A 203 -18.29 -2.21 -16.36
C ASP A 203 -18.30 -2.59 -17.84
N SER A 204 -19.24 -3.44 -18.23
CA SER A 204 -19.45 -3.85 -19.62
C SER A 204 -20.56 -2.99 -20.24
N THR A 205 -20.25 -2.22 -21.27
CA THR A 205 -21.28 -1.56 -22.09
C THR A 205 -21.83 -2.57 -23.09
N THR A 206 -23.12 -2.83 -23.03
CA THR A 206 -23.83 -3.66 -24.02
C THR A 206 -24.09 -2.87 -25.31
N THR A 207 -24.41 -3.56 -26.41
CA THR A 207 -24.72 -2.94 -27.71
C THR A 207 -25.86 -1.91 -27.66
N VAL A 208 -26.68 -1.93 -26.62
CA VAL A 208 -27.81 -1.01 -26.37
C VAL A 208 -27.40 0.17 -25.46
N GLY A 209 -26.11 0.35 -25.18
CA GLY A 209 -25.59 1.42 -24.33
C GLY A 209 -25.81 1.21 -22.83
N THR A 210 -26.36 0.07 -22.41
CA THR A 210 -26.52 -0.25 -20.98
C THR A 210 -25.19 -0.73 -20.40
N THR A 211 -24.69 -0.02 -19.38
CA THR A 211 -23.53 -0.44 -18.59
C THR A 211 -23.96 -1.45 -17.52
N VAL A 212 -23.36 -2.64 -17.54
CA VAL A 212 -23.61 -3.71 -16.59
C VAL A 212 -22.33 -4.05 -15.83
N TYR A 213 -22.42 -4.08 -14.51
CA TYR A 213 -21.35 -4.58 -13.65
C TYR A 213 -21.32 -6.11 -13.68
N ALA A 214 -20.29 -6.70 -14.28
CA ALA A 214 -20.19 -8.14 -14.51
C ALA A 214 -18.80 -8.68 -14.13
N ALA A 215 -18.71 -10.00 -13.92
CA ALA A 215 -17.42 -10.67 -13.79
C ALA A 215 -16.69 -10.65 -15.15
N LEU A 216 -15.39 -10.35 -15.13
CA LEU A 216 -14.55 -10.37 -16.32
C LEU A 216 -14.30 -11.83 -16.75
N PRO A 217 -14.58 -12.21 -18.02
CA PRO A 217 -14.30 -13.56 -18.50
C PRO A 217 -12.82 -13.92 -18.39
N THR A 218 -12.51 -15.17 -18.02
CA THR A 218 -11.12 -15.65 -17.90
C THR A 218 -10.31 -15.52 -19.20
N ALA A 219 -10.96 -15.65 -20.35
CA ALA A 219 -10.35 -15.46 -21.66
C ALA A 219 -9.87 -14.02 -21.94
N ARG A 220 -10.30 -13.06 -21.12
CA ARG A 220 -9.90 -11.63 -21.20
C ARG A 220 -8.79 -11.28 -20.19
N ILE A 221 -8.30 -12.26 -19.43
CA ILE A 221 -7.21 -12.12 -18.46
C ILE A 221 -5.95 -12.74 -19.09
N PRO A 222 -4.77 -12.09 -18.99
CA PRO A 222 -4.51 -10.87 -18.27
C PRO A 222 -4.98 -9.61 -19.00
N VAL A 223 -5.42 -8.63 -18.21
CA VAL A 223 -5.68 -7.27 -18.69
C VAL A 223 -4.39 -6.47 -18.62
N ARG A 224 -4.07 -5.75 -19.68
CA ARG A 224 -2.85 -4.93 -19.78
C ARG A 224 -3.21 -3.53 -20.26
N HIS A 225 -2.58 -2.52 -19.70
CA HIS A 225 -2.69 -1.15 -20.18
C HIS A 225 -1.68 -0.94 -21.32
N ASN A 226 -2.16 -1.10 -22.56
CA ASN A 226 -1.30 -1.12 -23.75
C ASN A 226 -1.18 0.24 -24.48
N VAL A 227 -1.78 1.30 -23.94
CA VAL A 227 -1.82 2.64 -24.56
C VAL A 227 -1.13 3.64 -23.63
N VAL A 228 -0.30 4.53 -24.15
CA VAL A 228 0.19 5.69 -23.39
C VAL A 228 -0.95 6.70 -23.34
N GLY A 229 -1.43 7.08 -22.14
CA GLY A 229 -2.59 7.96 -22.06
C GLY A 229 -3.41 8.01 -20.78
N GLY A 230 -3.41 6.96 -19.95
CA GLY A 230 -4.33 6.84 -18.82
C GLY A 230 -5.80 7.15 -19.20
N ALA A 231 -6.62 7.50 -18.21
CA ALA A 231 -8.01 7.93 -18.43
C ALA A 231 -8.14 9.27 -19.20
N ASN A 232 -7.02 9.94 -19.52
CA ASN A 232 -6.98 11.29 -20.09
C ASN A 232 -6.59 11.33 -21.58
N ALA A 233 -6.28 10.19 -22.22
CA ALA A 233 -5.99 10.19 -23.65
C ALA A 233 -7.28 10.39 -24.48
N PRO A 234 -7.33 11.38 -25.38
CA PRO A 234 -8.50 11.65 -26.23
C PRO A 234 -8.66 10.66 -27.40
N ASN A 235 -8.25 9.40 -27.26
CA ASN A 235 -8.37 8.39 -28.31
C ASN A 235 -9.42 7.32 -27.96
N THR A 236 -10.17 6.92 -28.97
CA THR A 236 -11.42 6.15 -28.96
C THR A 236 -11.26 4.65 -28.62
N THR A 237 -10.24 4.31 -27.83
CA THR A 237 -9.96 2.95 -27.33
C THR A 237 -9.47 3.05 -25.89
N GLN A 238 -10.38 3.35 -24.96
CA GLN A 238 -10.10 3.21 -23.54
C GLN A 238 -9.66 1.76 -23.26
N PRO A 239 -8.46 1.53 -22.70
CA PRO A 239 -7.98 0.19 -22.44
C PRO A 239 -8.93 -0.51 -21.46
N LEU A 240 -9.13 -1.82 -21.64
CA LEU A 240 -9.96 -2.65 -20.74
C LEU A 240 -9.57 -2.48 -19.26
N ALA A 241 -8.31 -2.13 -18.99
CA ALA A 241 -7.79 -1.81 -17.67
C ALA A 241 -8.64 -0.73 -16.96
N ASP A 242 -9.08 0.30 -17.68
CA ASP A 242 -9.84 1.43 -17.14
C ASP A 242 -11.31 1.09 -16.85
N PHE A 243 -11.79 -0.09 -17.25
CA PHE A 243 -13.15 -0.55 -16.97
C PHE A 243 -13.24 -1.51 -15.79
N ILE A 244 -12.11 -1.92 -15.20
CA ILE A 244 -12.12 -2.76 -14.01
C ILE A 244 -12.61 -1.93 -12.82
N ARG A 245 -13.57 -2.45 -12.07
CA ARG A 245 -14.23 -1.76 -10.94
C ARG A 245 -14.04 -2.45 -9.61
N ALA A 246 -13.72 -3.74 -9.63
CA ALA A 246 -13.41 -4.47 -8.42
C ALA A 246 -12.50 -5.66 -8.68
N VAL A 247 -11.78 -6.04 -7.64
CA VAL A 247 -10.91 -7.21 -7.60
C VAL A 247 -11.43 -8.13 -6.50
N ARG A 248 -11.68 -9.40 -6.82
CA ARG A 248 -11.91 -10.43 -5.83
C ARG A 248 -10.62 -11.16 -5.54
N ILE A 249 -10.34 -11.32 -4.26
CA ILE A 249 -9.19 -12.07 -3.76
C ILE A 249 -9.72 -13.40 -3.23
N ASN A 250 -9.24 -14.51 -3.79
CA ASN A 250 -9.60 -15.86 -3.36
C ASN A 250 -8.36 -16.57 -2.80
N ILE A 251 -8.37 -16.88 -1.51
CA ILE A 251 -7.24 -17.55 -0.83
C ILE A 251 -7.72 -18.62 0.14
N THR A 252 -6.88 -19.63 0.36
CA THR A 252 -7.00 -20.58 1.47
C THR A 252 -5.85 -20.34 2.42
N ILE A 253 -6.10 -19.95 3.66
CA ILE A 253 -5.02 -19.77 4.65
C ILE A 253 -4.91 -21.04 5.48
N THR A 254 -3.68 -21.47 5.75
CA THR A 254 -3.35 -22.69 6.49
C THR A 254 -2.45 -22.40 7.68
N ASN A 255 -2.36 -23.34 8.60
CA ASN A 255 -1.48 -23.25 9.76
C ASN A 255 -0.04 -23.69 9.44
N GLY A 256 0.31 -23.89 8.16
CA GLY A 256 1.63 -24.35 7.73
C GLY A 256 1.95 -25.81 8.09
N ILE A 257 1.01 -26.54 8.70
CA ILE A 257 1.19 -27.94 9.09
C ILE A 257 0.67 -28.84 7.98
N GLY A 258 1.53 -29.70 7.44
CA GLY A 258 1.21 -30.67 6.39
C GLY A 258 0.71 -32.04 6.88
N THR A 259 0.57 -32.23 8.20
CA THR A 259 0.14 -33.51 8.82
C THR A 259 -1.36 -33.54 9.10
N ALA A 260 -1.85 -34.56 9.84
CA ALA A 260 -3.25 -34.70 10.22
C ALA A 260 -3.81 -33.51 11.06
N ASP A 261 -2.93 -32.69 11.64
CA ASP A 261 -3.30 -31.47 12.37
C ASP A 261 -3.38 -30.22 11.47
N SER A 262 -3.31 -30.41 10.15
CA SER A 262 -3.51 -29.33 9.18
C SER A 262 -4.89 -28.70 9.36
N THR A 263 -4.91 -27.37 9.52
CA THR A 263 -6.14 -26.59 9.56
C THR A 263 -6.08 -25.51 8.52
N SER A 264 -7.21 -25.28 7.85
CA SER A 264 -7.31 -24.28 6.81
C SER A 264 -8.63 -23.52 6.87
N ARG A 265 -8.62 -22.31 6.33
CA ARG A 265 -9.80 -21.47 6.19
C ARG A 265 -9.78 -20.79 4.83
N ARG A 266 -10.87 -20.96 4.09
CA ARG A 266 -11.06 -20.37 2.78
C ARG A 266 -11.71 -19.00 2.90
N VAL A 267 -11.25 -18.05 2.08
CA VAL A 267 -11.82 -16.71 2.00
C VAL A 267 -11.88 -16.26 0.56
N SER A 268 -12.97 -15.57 0.24
CA SER A 268 -13.19 -14.88 -1.02
C SER A 268 -13.80 -13.52 -0.68
N THR A 269 -13.07 -12.43 -0.93
CA THR A 269 -13.57 -11.07 -0.67
C THR A 269 -13.42 -10.19 -1.89
N ILE A 270 -14.32 -9.22 -2.07
CA ILE A 270 -14.28 -8.25 -3.17
C ILE A 270 -13.83 -6.90 -2.63
N VAL A 271 -12.83 -6.32 -3.26
CA VAL A 271 -12.35 -4.96 -3.04
C VAL A 271 -12.77 -4.11 -4.23
N ARG A 272 -13.51 -3.03 -3.98
CA ARG A 272 -13.87 -2.07 -5.03
C ARG A 272 -12.72 -1.08 -5.25
N ILE A 273 -12.48 -0.74 -6.51
CA ILE A 273 -11.48 0.24 -6.95
C ILE A 273 -12.19 1.41 -7.64
N PRO A 274 -12.89 2.28 -6.88
CA PRO A 274 -13.80 3.26 -7.43
C PRO A 274 -13.09 4.31 -8.31
N ASN A 275 -11.81 4.57 -8.06
CA ASN A 275 -11.04 5.57 -8.78
C ASN A 275 -10.61 5.09 -10.17
N ASN A 276 -10.54 3.78 -10.42
CA ASN A 276 -9.95 3.25 -11.64
C ASN A 276 -10.72 3.68 -12.90
N GLY A 277 -10.01 4.24 -13.87
CA GLY A 277 -10.57 4.74 -15.13
C GLY A 277 -11.44 5.99 -14.98
N LEU A 278 -11.46 6.63 -13.81
CA LEU A 278 -11.99 7.97 -13.69
C LEU A 278 -10.94 8.95 -14.20
N SER A 279 -11.33 9.77 -15.16
CA SER A 279 -10.55 10.98 -15.46
C SER A 279 -10.58 11.85 -14.19
N PRO A 280 -9.46 12.46 -13.78
CA PRO A 280 -9.46 13.41 -12.67
C PRO A 280 -10.51 14.47 -12.99
N VAL A 281 -11.61 14.48 -12.23
CA VAL A 281 -12.63 15.51 -12.41
C VAL A 281 -11.97 16.80 -11.96
N SER A 282 -11.76 17.75 -12.88
CA SER A 282 -11.30 19.08 -12.50
C SER A 282 -12.42 19.81 -11.79
N THR A 283 -12.57 19.54 -10.49
CA THR A 283 -13.41 20.35 -9.59
C THR A 283 -12.70 21.63 -9.17
N CYS A 284 -11.41 21.75 -9.51
CA CYS A 284 -10.47 22.78 -9.07
C CYS A 284 -10.12 23.74 -10.21
N GLY A 285 -11.05 23.98 -11.14
CA GLY A 285 -10.82 24.97 -12.20
C GLY A 285 -9.80 24.54 -13.27
N ASP A 286 -9.09 25.51 -13.82
CA ASP A 286 -7.99 25.30 -14.76
C ASP A 286 -6.66 25.06 -14.00
N THR A 287 -5.64 24.58 -14.71
CA THR A 287 -4.31 24.41 -14.09
C THR A 287 -3.81 25.73 -13.52
N PRO A 288 -3.24 25.74 -12.29
CA PRO A 288 -2.79 26.95 -11.63
C PRO A 288 -1.87 27.81 -12.48
N LEU A 289 -2.02 29.12 -12.36
CA LEU A 289 -1.12 30.09 -12.93
C LEU A 289 0.22 30.09 -12.17
N GLN A 290 1.28 30.35 -12.94
CA GLN A 290 2.63 30.43 -12.41
C GLN A 290 2.77 31.51 -11.35
N VAL A 291 3.61 31.23 -10.34
CA VAL A 291 4.03 32.19 -9.34
C VAL A 291 4.66 33.43 -10.01
N THR A 292 4.25 34.63 -9.60
CA THR A 292 4.74 35.88 -10.22
C THR A 292 6.05 36.38 -9.62
N GLY A 293 6.85 37.08 -10.43
CA GLY A 293 8.08 37.73 -9.98
C GLY A 293 9.31 36.82 -10.05
N THR A 294 10.19 36.90 -9.05
CA THR A 294 11.46 36.16 -8.97
C THR A 294 11.49 35.29 -7.72
N LEU A 295 11.91 34.03 -7.86
CA LEU A 295 12.22 33.18 -6.71
C LEU A 295 13.57 33.60 -6.13
N GLY A 296 13.54 34.22 -4.95
CA GLY A 296 14.73 34.57 -4.18
C GLY A 296 15.32 33.32 -3.51
N ALA A 297 16.65 33.20 -3.52
CA ALA A 297 17.37 32.09 -2.90
C ALA A 297 18.67 32.61 -2.28
N ASP A 298 18.61 32.95 -0.99
CA ASP A 298 19.69 33.59 -0.24
C ASP A 298 20.34 32.60 0.73
N THR A 299 21.66 32.44 0.68
CA THR A 299 22.37 31.53 1.60
C THR A 299 22.31 32.03 3.05
N VAL A 300 21.99 31.14 3.99
CA VAL A 300 21.78 31.47 5.41
C VAL A 300 22.89 30.86 6.26
N GLY A 301 23.82 31.70 6.73
CA GLY A 301 24.92 31.25 7.59
C GLY A 301 26.00 30.50 6.81
N GLN A 302 27.28 30.76 7.13
CA GLN A 302 28.40 30.06 6.51
C GLN A 302 28.49 28.62 7.04
N GLY A 303 28.72 27.65 6.16
CA GLY A 303 28.85 26.22 6.49
C GLY A 303 27.62 25.49 6.98
N SER A 304 26.46 26.15 6.95
CA SER A 304 25.20 25.52 7.37
C SER A 304 24.55 24.69 6.24
N GLY A 305 24.93 24.92 4.98
CA GLY A 305 24.15 24.44 3.82
C GLY A 305 22.75 25.06 3.73
N GLY A 306 22.47 26.11 4.50
CA GLY A 306 21.18 26.76 4.61
C GLY A 306 20.90 27.73 3.47
N VAL A 307 19.65 27.77 3.02
CA VAL A 307 19.14 28.75 2.06
C VAL A 307 17.75 29.22 2.49
N LEU A 308 17.49 30.50 2.35
CA LEU A 308 16.18 31.13 2.51
C LEU A 308 15.58 31.32 1.13
N LEU A 309 14.46 30.64 0.88
CA LEU A 309 13.68 30.77 -0.33
C LEU A 309 12.56 31.78 -0.08
N SER A 310 12.34 32.70 -1.02
CA SER A 310 11.25 33.69 -0.94
C SER A 310 10.55 33.87 -2.28
N TRP A 311 9.22 33.93 -2.26
CA TRP A 311 8.40 34.04 -3.47
C TRP A 311 7.09 34.79 -3.20
N ASN A 312 6.50 35.32 -4.27
CA ASN A 312 5.18 35.97 -4.21
C ASN A 312 4.05 34.94 -4.33
N THR A 313 2.81 35.39 -4.16
CA THR A 313 1.63 34.55 -4.42
C THR A 313 1.44 34.30 -5.93
N SER A 314 0.88 33.15 -6.28
CA SER A 314 0.24 32.92 -7.58
C SER A 314 -0.97 33.86 -7.74
N PRO A 315 -1.27 34.34 -8.97
CA PRO A 315 -2.46 35.13 -9.24
C PRO A 315 -3.76 34.44 -8.78
N ASP A 316 -3.80 33.11 -8.87
CA ASP A 316 -4.97 32.30 -8.53
C ASP A 316 -5.17 32.14 -7.03
N GLU A 317 -4.22 32.55 -6.18
CA GLU A 317 -4.45 32.55 -4.74
C GLU A 317 -5.30 33.75 -4.31
N LEU A 318 -5.10 34.92 -4.93
CA LEU A 318 -5.75 36.18 -4.52
C LEU A 318 -6.93 36.56 -5.42
N THR A 319 -6.88 36.17 -6.68
CA THR A 319 -7.84 36.51 -7.74
C THR A 319 -8.22 35.25 -8.52
N GLY A 320 -9.11 35.36 -9.50
CA GLY A 320 -9.52 34.19 -10.29
C GLY A 320 -10.26 33.14 -9.45
N GLU A 321 -9.81 31.89 -9.56
CA GLU A 321 -10.49 30.71 -9.00
C GLU A 321 -10.27 30.50 -7.50
N ARG A 322 -9.21 31.06 -6.91
CA ARG A 322 -8.95 31.06 -5.45
C ARG A 322 -8.88 29.67 -4.83
N ASP A 323 -8.26 28.75 -5.55
CA ASP A 323 -8.20 27.32 -5.25
C ASP A 323 -6.78 26.81 -4.98
N ILE A 324 -5.79 27.70 -4.92
CA ILE A 324 -4.43 27.36 -4.50
C ILE A 324 -4.45 26.78 -3.08
N SER A 325 -4.09 25.51 -2.96
CA SER A 325 -4.02 24.80 -1.68
C SER A 325 -2.63 24.96 -1.04
N GLN A 326 -1.57 24.92 -1.85
CA GLN A 326 -0.19 24.98 -1.38
C GLN A 326 0.80 25.36 -2.49
N TYR A 327 2.05 25.58 -2.08
CA TYR A 327 3.21 25.73 -2.93
C TYR A 327 4.16 24.56 -2.76
N ASN A 328 4.55 23.95 -3.87
CA ASN A 328 5.51 22.86 -3.90
C ASN A 328 6.87 23.42 -4.30
N LEU A 329 7.87 23.16 -3.45
CA LEU A 329 9.24 23.60 -3.64
C LEU A 329 10.10 22.45 -4.13
N TYR A 330 11.02 22.79 -5.01
CA TYR A 330 11.87 21.85 -5.71
C TYR A 330 13.31 22.36 -5.72
N TYR A 331 14.23 21.42 -5.88
CA TYR A 331 15.63 21.73 -6.16
C TYR A 331 16.18 20.80 -7.24
N ARG A 332 17.23 21.27 -7.92
CA ARG A 332 18.07 20.43 -8.77
C ARG A 332 19.51 20.91 -8.72
N LEU A 333 20.45 19.97 -8.79
CA LEU A 333 21.88 20.30 -8.92
C LEU A 333 22.17 20.92 -10.28
N ASN A 334 23.19 21.77 -10.34
CA ASN A 334 23.68 22.29 -11.61
C ASN A 334 24.07 21.13 -12.56
N GLY A 335 23.54 21.14 -13.78
CA GLY A 335 23.74 20.07 -14.76
C GLY A 335 22.73 18.92 -14.69
N VAL A 336 21.87 18.85 -13.65
CA VAL A 336 20.74 17.90 -13.57
C VAL A 336 19.49 18.55 -14.16
N LEU A 337 18.75 17.82 -15.01
CA LEU A 337 17.56 18.35 -15.69
C LEU A 337 16.26 18.09 -14.93
N THR A 338 16.22 17.05 -14.10
CA THR A 338 15.03 16.65 -13.33
C THR A 338 14.96 17.37 -12.00
N TRP A 339 13.76 17.78 -11.62
CA TRP A 339 13.49 18.40 -10.32
C TRP A 339 13.31 17.34 -9.23
N THR A 340 13.85 17.62 -8.05
CA THR A 340 13.65 16.80 -6.84
C THR A 340 12.72 17.56 -5.89
N PRO A 341 11.65 16.95 -5.39
CA PRO A 341 10.83 17.56 -4.35
C PRO A 341 11.67 17.94 -3.13
N LEU A 342 11.45 19.15 -2.62
CA LEU A 342 12.15 19.67 -1.43
C LEU A 342 11.22 19.64 -0.22
N THR A 343 10.09 20.31 -0.34
CA THR A 343 9.09 20.51 0.72
C THR A 343 7.89 21.24 0.14
N THR A 344 6.82 21.38 0.92
CA THR A 344 5.64 22.15 0.57
C THR A 344 5.38 23.26 1.60
N GLN A 345 4.55 24.23 1.23
CA GLN A 345 4.11 25.33 2.08
C GLN A 345 2.64 25.62 1.79
N ALA A 346 1.76 25.50 2.80
CA ALA A 346 0.34 25.81 2.66
C ALA A 346 0.09 27.26 2.22
N SER A 347 -0.98 27.49 1.46
CA SER A 347 -1.38 28.83 1.01
C SER A 347 -1.95 29.69 2.16
N GLY A 348 -2.10 31.00 1.93
CA GLY A 348 -2.62 31.97 2.90
C GLY A 348 -1.58 32.77 3.70
N PHE A 349 -0.27 32.62 3.43
CA PHE A 349 0.81 33.24 4.21
C PHE A 349 1.72 34.16 3.37
N SER A 350 1.15 35.13 2.67
CA SER A 350 1.90 36.11 1.86
C SER A 350 2.50 37.25 2.71
N PRO A 351 3.78 37.63 2.55
CA PRO A 351 4.77 37.06 1.63
C PRO A 351 5.34 35.72 2.11
N TYR A 352 5.65 34.81 1.18
CA TYR A 352 6.20 33.50 1.52
C TYR A 352 7.71 33.55 1.70
N SER A 353 8.17 32.89 2.76
CA SER A 353 9.59 32.58 2.94
C SER A 353 9.78 31.27 3.72
N LEU A 354 10.78 30.49 3.32
CA LEU A 354 11.10 29.21 3.97
C LEU A 354 12.60 28.98 3.97
N SER A 355 13.15 28.58 5.12
CA SER A 355 14.56 28.17 5.21
C SER A 355 14.66 26.65 5.11
N VAL A 356 15.56 26.19 4.25
CA VAL A 356 15.87 24.77 4.04
C VAL A 356 17.37 24.55 4.10
N VAL A 357 17.77 23.31 4.36
CA VAL A 357 19.17 22.90 4.42
C VAL A 357 19.41 21.80 3.41
N LEU A 358 20.45 21.98 2.58
CA LEU A 358 20.91 20.99 1.61
C LEU A 358 22.41 20.76 1.79
N GLN A 359 22.98 19.87 0.98
CA GLN A 359 24.40 19.60 1.03
C GLN A 359 25.21 20.88 0.75
N PRO A 360 26.14 21.27 1.64
CA PRO A 360 26.99 22.44 1.43
C PRO A 360 27.98 22.22 0.28
N ASP A 361 28.60 23.31 -0.18
CA ASP A 361 29.55 23.35 -1.30
C ASP A 361 29.00 22.80 -2.64
N SER A 362 27.68 22.93 -2.85
CA SER A 362 27.00 22.54 -4.08
C SER A 362 26.18 23.69 -4.65
N SER A 363 26.04 23.71 -5.98
CA SER A 363 25.27 24.74 -6.70
C SER A 363 23.93 24.18 -7.16
N TYR A 364 22.86 24.87 -6.78
CA TYR A 364 21.49 24.43 -7.01
C TYR A 364 20.68 25.47 -7.77
N PHE A 365 19.72 24.99 -8.54
CA PHE A 365 18.54 25.76 -8.91
C PHE A 365 17.40 25.36 -7.97
N PHE A 366 16.60 26.34 -7.57
CA PHE A 366 15.36 26.13 -6.84
C PHE A 366 14.18 26.42 -7.74
N GLY A 367 13.07 25.76 -7.48
CA GLY A 367 11.82 25.91 -8.19
C GLY A 367 10.66 26.00 -7.22
N VAL A 368 9.67 26.83 -7.55
CA VAL A 368 8.38 26.84 -6.84
C VAL A 368 7.24 26.74 -7.84
N ALA A 369 6.29 25.86 -7.56
CA ALA A 369 5.04 25.72 -8.29
C ALA A 369 3.86 25.90 -7.32
N ALA A 370 2.78 26.50 -7.81
CA ALA A 370 1.52 26.57 -7.10
C ALA A 370 0.70 25.32 -7.43
N GLN A 371 0.02 24.77 -6.42
CA GLN A 371 -0.86 23.61 -6.57
C GLN A 371 -2.28 24.00 -6.15
N ASP A 372 -3.27 23.64 -6.96
CA ASP A 372 -4.69 23.81 -6.65
C ASP A 372 -5.18 22.70 -5.69
N CYS A 373 -6.49 22.48 -5.60
CA CYS A 373 -7.06 21.35 -4.86
C CYS A 373 -6.96 19.99 -5.59
N SER A 374 -6.26 19.93 -6.72
CA SER A 374 -5.93 18.73 -7.48
C SER A 374 -4.42 18.45 -7.45
N PRO A 375 -3.94 17.33 -8.04
CA PRO A 375 -2.51 17.09 -8.22
C PRO A 375 -1.85 18.01 -9.27
N ALA A 376 -2.60 18.92 -9.92
CA ALA A 376 -2.06 19.79 -10.96
C ALA A 376 -1.19 20.90 -10.39
N GLU A 377 -0.05 21.14 -11.04
CA GLU A 377 0.88 22.19 -10.68
C GLU A 377 1.01 23.24 -11.78
N SER A 378 1.25 24.49 -11.38
CA SER A 378 1.69 25.53 -12.32
C SER A 378 3.10 25.26 -12.87
N SER A 379 3.49 26.00 -13.92
CA SER A 379 4.88 25.99 -14.36
C SER A 379 5.82 26.49 -13.26
N LEU A 380 6.99 25.84 -13.13
CA LEU A 380 7.98 26.19 -12.11
C LEU A 380 8.54 27.59 -12.32
N LEU A 381 8.42 28.44 -11.30
CA LEU A 381 9.22 29.65 -11.17
C LEU A 381 10.61 29.27 -10.65
N GLN A 382 11.64 29.50 -11.46
CA GLN A 382 13.01 29.11 -11.15
C GLN A 382 13.81 30.25 -10.51
N SER A 383 14.69 29.91 -9.56
CA SER A 383 15.71 30.83 -9.04
C SER A 383 16.89 31.00 -10.00
N ALA A 384 17.74 31.98 -9.70
CA ALA A 384 19.11 31.99 -10.22
C ALA A 384 19.92 30.80 -9.64
N LEU A 385 21.08 30.52 -10.25
CA LEU A 385 21.99 29.50 -9.72
C LEU A 385 22.54 29.98 -8.37
N THR A 386 22.26 29.23 -7.31
CA THR A 386 22.68 29.56 -5.95
C THR A 386 23.70 28.52 -5.47
N ARG A 387 24.91 28.99 -5.12
CA ARG A 387 25.93 28.14 -4.51
C ARG A 387 25.81 28.20 -2.99
N LEU A 388 25.55 27.05 -2.37
CA LEU A 388 25.52 26.95 -0.91
C LEU A 388 26.95 26.96 -0.38
N GLN A 389 27.23 27.86 0.56
CA GLN A 389 28.59 28.06 1.06
C GLN A 389 29.04 26.83 1.89
N PRO A 390 30.32 26.45 1.78
CA PRO A 390 30.94 25.38 2.57
C PRO A 390 30.96 25.70 4.05
#